data_AF-A0AA46UAE0-F1
#
_entry.id   AF-A0AA46UAE0-F1
#
_cell.length_a   1.000
_cell.length_b   1.000
_cell.length_c   1.000
_cell.angle_alpha   90.00
_cell.angle_beta   90.00
_cell.angle_gamma   90.00
#
_symmetry.space_group_name_H-M   'P 1'
#
loop_
_entity.id
_entity.type
_entity.pdbx_description
1 polymer ?
#
loop_
_entity_poly.entity_id
_entity_poly.type
_entity_poly.pdbx_seq_one_letter_code
_entity_poly.pdbx_strand_id
1 'polypeptide(L)'
;MTRPKKLTPYLECNIGGSLAAAKETNGGFYLSPSVGAQVKLTQKLKMNIALGYEIQQLERLKQRTDEYFHTEFKEELSHHSITLKVGLTY
;
A
#
# COMPACT_ATOMS: atom_id res chain seq x y z
N MET A 1 11.39 -8.51 36.46
CA MET A 1 12.45 -7.94 35.58
C MET A 1 12.15 -8.34 34.14
N THR A 2 11.71 -7.41 33.29
CA THR A 2 11.47 -7.67 31.86
C THR A 2 12.80 -7.70 31.10
N ARG A 3 13.09 -8.79 30.38
CA ARG A 3 14.30 -8.96 29.54
C ARG A 3 14.54 -7.75 28.62
N PRO A 4 15.81 -7.40 28.30
CA PRO A 4 16.10 -6.33 27.35
C PRO A 4 15.48 -6.69 25.99
N LYS A 5 14.47 -5.92 25.57
CA LYS A 5 13.75 -6.14 24.31
C LYS A 5 14.67 -5.79 23.13
N LYS A 6 15.29 -6.82 22.52
CA LYS A 6 15.93 -6.72 21.20
C LYS A 6 14.93 -6.60 20.06
N LEU A 7 13.67 -6.98 20.31
CA LEU A 7 12.57 -7.01 19.36
C LEU A 7 11.46 -6.04 19.81
N THR A 8 11.10 -5.11 18.94
CA THR A 8 10.02 -4.14 19.15
C THR A 8 8.93 -4.39 18.10
N PRO A 9 7.79 -5.01 18.48
CA PRO A 9 6.67 -5.16 17.56
C PRO A 9 6.02 -3.80 17.24
N TYR A 10 5.48 -3.65 16.04
CA TYR A 10 4.75 -2.46 15.61
C TYR A 10 3.59 -2.82 14.67
N LEU A 11 2.63 -1.93 14.60
CA LEU A 11 1.51 -1.96 13.65
C LEU A 11 1.59 -0.70 12.79
N GLU A 12 1.35 -0.83 11.50
CA GLU A 12 1.39 0.28 10.56
C GLU A 12 0.17 0.17 9.63
N CYS A 13 -0.55 1.27 9.43
CA CYS A 13 -1.66 1.33 8.49
C CYS A 13 -1.47 2.56 7.61
N ASN A 14 -1.14 2.34 6.34
CA ASN A 14 -0.94 3.42 5.39
C ASN A 14 -2.21 3.65 4.61
N ILE A 15 -2.59 4.91 4.43
CA ILE A 15 -3.74 5.31 3.63
C ILE A 15 -3.31 6.46 2.74
N GLY A 16 -3.65 6.41 1.47
CA GLY A 16 -3.45 7.57 0.61
C GLY A 16 -4.15 7.47 -0.73
N GLY A 17 -4.07 8.56 -1.48
CA GLY A 17 -4.60 8.66 -2.83
C GLY A 17 -3.46 8.67 -3.86
N SER A 18 -3.68 8.03 -5.00
CA SER A 18 -2.84 8.17 -6.19
C SER A 18 -3.54 9.13 -7.15
N LEU A 19 -2.86 10.20 -7.54
CA LEU A 19 -3.22 11.01 -8.71
C LEU A 19 -2.28 10.65 -9.85
N ALA A 20 -2.83 10.17 -10.96
CA ALA A 20 -2.09 10.08 -12.21
C ALA A 20 -2.11 11.45 -12.90
N ALA A 21 -0.93 12.00 -13.21
CA ALA A 21 -0.77 13.31 -13.86
C ALA A 21 -1.21 13.35 -15.35
N ALA A 22 -1.92 12.31 -15.82
CA ALA A 22 -2.45 12.23 -17.17
C ALA A 22 -3.88 12.80 -17.24
N LYS A 23 -4.15 13.53 -18.32
CA LYS A 23 -5.35 14.36 -18.57
C LYS A 23 -6.69 13.60 -18.59
N GLU A 24 -6.69 12.28 -18.45
CA GLU A 24 -7.85 11.37 -18.58
C GLU A 24 -7.86 10.20 -17.58
N THR A 25 -7.29 10.37 -16.38
CA THR A 25 -7.27 9.28 -15.40
C THR A 25 -7.71 9.69 -14.01
N ASN A 26 -8.79 9.03 -13.59
CA ASN A 26 -9.37 8.99 -12.27
C ASN A 26 -8.34 8.60 -11.19
N GLY A 27 -8.43 9.26 -10.04
CA GLY A 27 -7.61 8.97 -8.88
C GLY A 27 -7.91 7.58 -8.30
N GLY A 28 -6.92 6.99 -7.64
CA GLY A 28 -7.06 5.73 -6.91
C GLY A 28 -6.90 5.93 -5.41
N PHE A 29 -7.56 5.10 -4.62
CA PHE A 29 -7.35 5.03 -3.18
C PHE A 29 -6.50 3.80 -2.85
N TYR A 30 -5.57 3.93 -1.92
CA TYR A 30 -4.80 2.81 -1.38
C TYR A 30 -4.89 2.74 0.14
N LEU A 31 -4.99 1.53 0.66
CA LEU A 31 -5.00 1.16 2.06
C LEU A 31 -4.06 -0.02 2.26
N SER A 32 -3.08 0.11 3.16
CA SER A 32 -2.08 -0.93 3.42
C SER A 32 -1.88 -1.14 4.93
N PRO A 33 -2.74 -1.93 5.60
CA PRO A 33 -2.49 -2.44 6.94
C PRO A 33 -1.31 -3.42 6.94
N SER A 34 -0.45 -3.31 7.95
CA SER A 34 0.71 -4.16 8.12
C SER A 34 1.09 -4.34 9.59
N VAL A 35 1.69 -5.50 9.86
CA VAL A 35 2.19 -5.89 11.17
C VAL A 35 3.67 -6.20 11.04
N GLY A 36 4.48 -5.69 11.96
CA GLY A 36 5.92 -5.83 11.85
C GLY A 36 6.64 -5.89 13.18
N ALA A 37 7.94 -6.12 13.08
CA ALA A 37 8.83 -6.08 14.21
C ALA A 37 10.18 -5.49 13.81
N GLN A 38 10.72 -4.68 14.71
CA GLN A 38 12.04 -4.10 14.63
C GLN A 38 13.01 -4.88 15.52
N VAL A 39 14.09 -5.38 14.93
CA VAL A 39 15.20 -6.04 15.62
C VAL A 39 16.37 -5.09 15.73
N LYS A 40 16.86 -4.84 16.93
CA LYS A 40 18.10 -4.10 17.16
C LYS A 40 19.31 -5.04 17.02
N LEU A 41 20.05 -4.90 15.91
CA LEU A 41 21.24 -5.71 15.62
C LEU A 41 22.48 -5.18 16.35
N THR A 42 22.69 -3.86 16.32
CA THR A 42 23.76 -3.17 17.05
C THR A 42 23.24 -1.88 17.71
N GLN A 43 24.09 -1.08 18.35
CA GLN A 43 23.63 0.19 18.94
C GLN A 43 23.09 1.19 17.89
N LYS A 44 23.61 1.12 16.67
CA LYS A 44 23.24 1.99 15.53
C LYS A 44 22.33 1.25 14.54
N LEU A 45 22.61 -0.03 14.26
CA LEU A 45 21.89 -0.82 13.27
C LEU A 45 20.60 -1.45 13.79
N LYS A 46 19.51 -1.20 13.09
CA LYS A 46 18.18 -1.79 13.30
C LYS A 46 17.67 -2.40 12.00
N MET A 47 17.00 -3.54 12.11
CA MET A 47 16.33 -4.22 11.00
C MET A 47 14.83 -4.21 11.26
N ASN A 48 14.04 -3.83 10.28
CA ASN A 48 12.58 -3.83 10.32
C ASN A 48 12.06 -4.90 9.37
N ILE A 49 11.14 -5.72 9.82
CA ILE A 49 10.42 -6.68 8.97
C ILE A 49 8.93 -6.45 9.22
N ALA A 50 8.14 -6.22 8.17
CA ALA A 50 6.70 -6.15 8.24
C ALA A 50 6.04 -6.97 7.14
N LEU A 51 4.93 -7.61 7.50
CA LEU A 51 4.02 -8.28 6.60
C LEU A 51 2.73 -7.46 6.56
N GLY A 52 2.30 -7.07 5.37
CA GLY A 52 1.10 -6.29 5.17
C GLY A 52 0.24 -6.82 4.05
N TYR A 53 -0.95 -6.25 3.97
CA TYR A 53 -1.86 -6.45 2.87
C TYR A 53 -2.15 -5.09 2.27
N GLU A 54 -2.03 -4.97 0.96
CA GLU A 54 -2.26 -3.73 0.26
C GLU A 54 -3.48 -3.88 -0.63
N ILE A 55 -4.41 -2.94 -0.42
CA ILE A 55 -5.67 -2.83 -1.12
C ILE A 55 -5.58 -1.53 -1.90
N GLN A 56 -5.58 -1.63 -3.22
CA GLN A 56 -5.61 -0.48 -4.10
C GLN A 56 -6.88 -0.55 -4.94
N GLN A 57 -7.77 0.41 -4.73
CA GLN A 57 -8.96 0.59 -5.53
C GLN A 57 -8.70 1.69 -6.54
N LEU A 58 -8.62 1.31 -7.81
CA LEU A 58 -8.49 2.24 -8.93
C LEU A 58 -9.81 2.23 -9.69
N GLU A 59 -10.59 3.29 -9.56
CA GLU A 59 -11.78 3.49 -10.38
C GLU A 59 -11.33 4.05 -11.73
N ARG A 60 -11.53 3.35 -12.85
CA ARG A 60 -11.24 3.90 -14.18
C ARG A 60 -12.54 4.01 -14.98
N LEU A 61 -13.08 5.23 -15.07
CA LEU A 61 -14.07 5.59 -16.07
C LEU A 61 -13.39 5.67 -17.44
N LYS A 62 -13.62 4.66 -18.30
CA LYS A 62 -13.35 4.78 -19.73
C LYS A 62 -14.68 5.11 -20.42
N GLN A 63 -14.85 6.36 -20.83
CA GLN A 63 -15.88 6.70 -21.81
C GLN A 63 -15.30 6.40 -23.20
N ARG A 64 -15.80 5.34 -23.84
CA ARG A 64 -15.57 5.12 -25.27
C ARG A 64 -16.82 5.62 -25.99
N THR A 65 -16.75 6.83 -26.52
CA THR A 65 -17.81 7.38 -27.35
C THR A 65 -17.64 6.83 -28.76
N ASP A 66 -18.52 5.93 -29.16
CA ASP A 66 -18.69 5.54 -30.57
C ASP A 66 -20.10 5.95 -31.01
N GLU A 67 -20.26 6.32 -32.27
CA GLU A 67 -21.36 7.15 -32.83
C GLU A 67 -22.76 6.51 -32.72
N TYR A 68 -22.86 5.26 -32.23
CA TYR A 68 -24.10 4.51 -32.11
C TYR A 68 -24.35 3.85 -30.74
N PHE A 69 -23.40 3.88 -29.80
CA PHE A 69 -23.55 3.25 -28.48
C PHE A 69 -22.84 4.05 -27.39
N HIS A 70 -23.62 4.69 -26.51
CA HIS A 70 -23.12 5.22 -25.25
C HIS A 70 -23.11 4.10 -24.21
N THR A 71 -21.93 3.55 -23.90
CA THR A 71 -21.76 2.65 -22.75
C THR A 71 -20.60 3.14 -21.91
N GLU A 72 -20.94 3.63 -20.71
CA GLU A 72 -19.97 4.02 -19.69
C GLU A 72 -19.52 2.75 -18.96
N PHE A 73 -18.33 2.25 -19.28
CA PHE A 73 -17.74 1.14 -18.55
C PHE A 73 -16.98 1.70 -17.33
N LYS A 74 -17.52 1.46 -16.14
CA LYS A 74 -16.83 1.68 -14.86
C LYS A 74 -15.92 0.47 -14.61
N GLU A 75 -14.64 0.59 -14.94
CA GLU A 75 -13.64 -0.45 -14.69
C GLU A 75 -13.12 -0.26 -13.26
N GLU A 76 -13.69 -0.98 -12.28
CA GLU A 76 -13.19 -1.01 -10.90
C GLU A 76 -12.06 -2.05 -10.78
N LEU A 77 -10.81 -1.61 -10.89
CA LEU A 77 -9.67 -2.49 -10.61
C LEU A 77 -9.37 -2.45 -9.11
N SER A 78 -9.83 -3.47 -8.39
CA SER A 78 -9.43 -3.75 -7.02
C SER A 78 -8.20 -4.65 -7.02
N HIS A 79 -7.02 -4.08 -6.79
CA HIS A 79 -5.79 -4.84 -6.59
C HIS A 79 -5.64 -5.20 -5.13
N HIS A 80 -5.34 -6.48 -4.91
CA HIS A 80 -5.13 -7.08 -3.61
C HIS A 80 -3.77 -7.76 -3.63
N SER A 81 -2.80 -7.21 -2.89
CA SER A 81 -1.45 -7.77 -2.82
C SER A 81 -1.02 -8.02 -1.38
N ILE A 82 -0.24 -9.08 -1.19
CA ILE A 82 0.44 -9.34 0.08
C ILE A 82 1.84 -8.74 -0.03
N THR A 83 2.20 -7.89 0.92
CA THR A 83 3.43 -7.10 0.89
C THR A 83 4.36 -7.54 2.01
N LEU A 84 5.60 -7.88 1.68
CA LEU A 84 6.68 -8.10 2.65
C LEU A 84 7.64 -6.90 2.58
N LYS A 85 7.70 -6.11 3.66
CA LYS A 85 8.62 -4.98 3.79
C LYS A 85 9.81 -5.40 4.64
N VAL A 86 11.01 -5.23 4.11
CA VAL A 86 12.27 -5.41 4.84
C VAL A 86 13.05 -4.10 4.77
N GLY A 87 13.38 -3.53 5.93
CA GLY A 87 14.07 -2.26 6.05
C GLY A 87 15.30 -2.36 6.95
N LEU A 88 16.34 -1.61 6.62
CA LEU A 88 17.53 -1.47 7.44
C LEU A 88 17.71 0.01 7.80
N THR A 89 17.94 0.30 9.07
CA THR A 89 18.18 1.64 9.58
C THR A 89 19.53 1.66 10.29
N TYR A 90 20.42 2.56 9.89
CA TYR A 90 21.78 2.71 10.42
C TYR A 90 21.91 3.97 11.27
#